data_AF-A0A9X5PAK4-F1
#
_entry.id   AF-A0A9X5PAK4-F1
#
_cell.length_a   1.000
_cell.length_b   1.000
_cell.length_c   1.000
_cell.angle_alpha   90.00
_cell.angle_beta   90.00
_cell.angle_gamma   90.00
#
_symmetry.space_group_name_H-M   'P 1'
#
loop_
_entity.id
_entity.type
_entity.pdbx_description
1 polymer ?
#
loop_
_entity_poly.entity_id
_entity_poly.type
_entity_poly.pdbx_seq_one_letter_code
_entity_poly.pdbx_strand_id
1 'polypeptide(L)'
;MSNKLTPPAELPNEQDLRAVLAYNMRLFRVNKGWSQEELARQCGLDRTYVSAVERKRWNIALSNIEKMATALGVAAYQLLLPPQELLNLMTNPSDTQQRSSENDI
;
A
#
# COMPACT_ATOMS: atom_id res chain seq x y z
N MET A 1 12.11 22.79 9.12
CA MET A 1 11.50 21.88 10.12
C MET A 1 11.41 20.50 9.49
N SER A 2 12.20 19.54 9.96
CA SER A 2 12.22 18.19 9.39
C SER A 2 10.91 17.48 9.70
N ASN A 3 10.01 17.38 8.72
CA ASN A 3 8.78 16.64 8.86
C ASN A 3 9.14 15.15 8.93
N LYS A 4 9.18 14.59 10.15
CA LYS A 4 9.61 13.19 10.36
C LYS A 4 8.73 12.27 9.53
N LEU A 5 9.36 11.44 8.69
CA LEU A 5 8.68 10.39 7.95
C LEU A 5 8.18 9.36 8.95
N THR A 6 6.88 9.32 9.17
CA THR A 6 6.25 8.39 10.11
C THR A 6 5.49 7.31 9.35
N PRO A 7 5.64 6.03 9.74
CA PRO A 7 4.83 4.95 9.19
C PRO A 7 3.35 5.15 9.51
N PRO A 8 2.43 4.41 8.86
CA PRO A 8 1.01 4.46 9.20
C PRO A 8 0.79 4.02 10.66
N ALA A 9 -0.10 4.71 11.38
CA ALA A 9 -0.34 4.46 12.80
C ALA A 9 -1.33 3.31 13.07
N GLU A 10 -2.25 3.08 12.15
CA GLU A 10 -3.37 2.14 12.33
C GLU A 10 -3.44 1.19 11.14
N LEU A 11 -3.85 -0.06 11.42
CA LEU A 11 -4.12 -1.05 10.40
C LEU A 11 -5.39 -0.68 9.61
N PRO A 12 -5.42 -0.87 8.29
CA PRO A 12 -6.58 -0.56 7.46
C PRO A 12 -7.67 -1.63 7.63
N ASN A 13 -8.92 -1.29 7.28
CA ASN A 13 -9.93 -2.32 7.01
C ASN A 13 -9.53 -3.07 5.73
N GLU A 14 -9.40 -4.40 5.81
CA GLU A 14 -8.97 -5.27 4.70
C GLU A 14 -9.89 -5.17 3.47
N GLN A 15 -11.18 -4.91 3.70
CA GLN A 15 -12.18 -4.77 2.62
C GLN A 15 -12.16 -3.39 1.95
N ASP A 16 -11.50 -2.39 2.55
CA ASP A 16 -11.31 -1.07 1.94
C ASP A 16 -9.94 -1.03 1.23
N LEU A 17 -9.93 -1.41 -0.05
CA LEU A 17 -8.72 -1.41 -0.86
C LEU A 17 -8.04 -0.05 -0.97
N ARG A 18 -8.78 1.07 -0.80
CA ARG A 18 -8.15 2.41 -0.77
C ARG A 18 -7.38 2.61 0.53
N ALA A 19 -7.89 2.10 1.65
CA ALA A 19 -7.19 2.12 2.92
C ALA A 19 -5.95 1.21 2.90
N VAL A 20 -6.08 -0.01 2.35
CA VAL A 20 -4.95 -0.93 2.16
C VAL A 20 -3.85 -0.30 1.30
N LEU A 21 -4.24 0.25 0.13
CA LEU A 21 -3.31 0.95 -0.76
C LEU A 21 -2.61 2.12 -0.07
N ALA A 22 -3.38 3.00 0.59
CA ALA A 22 -2.83 4.16 1.29
C ALA A 22 -1.84 3.76 2.39
N TYR A 23 -2.15 2.70 3.13
CA TYR A 23 -1.28 2.14 4.16
C TYR A 23 0.04 1.65 3.54
N ASN A 24 -0.04 0.77 2.55
CA ASN A 24 1.11 0.14 1.92
C ASN A 24 2.01 1.17 1.21
N MET A 25 1.42 2.11 0.46
CA MET A 25 2.17 3.20 -0.16
C MET A 25 2.99 3.98 0.86
N ARG A 26 2.38 4.36 1.99
CA ARG A 26 3.06 5.09 3.06
C ARG A 26 4.12 4.24 3.73
N LEU A 27 3.83 2.97 4.02
CA LEU A 27 4.79 2.04 4.63
C LEU A 27 6.05 1.90 3.75
N PHE A 28 5.89 1.54 2.48
CA PHE A 28 7.02 1.32 1.58
C PHE A 28 7.82 2.58 1.31
N ARG A 29 7.17 3.74 1.11
CA ARG A 29 7.92 4.99 0.89
C ARG A 29 8.67 5.42 2.15
N VAL A 30 8.10 5.24 3.35
CA VAL A 30 8.78 5.59 4.61
C VAL A 30 9.98 4.68 4.83
N ASN A 31 9.86 3.38 4.52
CA ASN A 31 11.00 2.45 4.56
C ASN A 31 12.14 2.86 3.60
N LYS A 32 11.81 3.53 2.49
CA LYS A 32 12.78 4.14 1.57
C LYS A 32 13.28 5.52 2.00
N GLY A 33 12.76 6.10 3.08
CA GLY A 33 13.07 7.47 3.48
C GLY A 33 12.46 8.53 2.55
N TRP A 34 11.36 8.22 1.87
CA TRP A 34 10.70 9.10 0.89
C TRP A 34 9.48 9.84 1.46
N SER A 35 9.41 11.13 1.16
CA SER A 35 8.21 11.95 1.34
C SER A 35 7.16 11.64 0.26
N GLN A 36 5.94 12.18 0.40
CA GLN A 36 4.92 12.10 -0.66
C GLN A 36 5.40 12.78 -1.95
N GLU A 37 6.14 13.88 -1.82
CA GLU A 37 6.72 14.61 -2.94
C GLU A 37 7.79 13.78 -3.66
N GLU A 38 8.65 13.11 -2.91
CA GLU A 38 9.67 12.24 -3.49
C GLU A 38 9.04 11.03 -4.17
N LEU A 39 8.03 10.39 -3.57
CA LEU A 39 7.28 9.31 -4.23
C LEU A 39 6.65 9.79 -5.54
N ALA A 40 5.99 10.95 -5.53
CA ALA A 40 5.36 11.54 -6.71
C ALA A 40 6.38 11.79 -7.83
N ARG A 41 7.54 12.34 -7.48
CA ARG A 41 8.65 12.54 -8.41
C ARG A 41 9.14 11.22 -9.01
N GLN A 42 9.30 10.18 -8.19
CA GLN A 42 9.81 8.87 -8.63
C GLN A 42 8.83 8.12 -9.53
N CYS A 43 7.51 8.26 -9.33
CA CYS A 43 6.50 7.63 -10.19
C CYS A 43 5.99 8.52 -11.33
N GLY A 44 6.50 9.74 -11.47
CA GLY A 44 6.09 10.70 -12.49
C GLY A 44 4.62 11.13 -12.36
N LEU A 45 4.13 11.25 -11.12
CA LEU A 45 2.77 11.69 -10.79
C LEU A 45 2.78 13.03 -10.07
N ASP A 46 1.63 13.70 -10.04
CA ASP A 46 1.47 14.93 -9.29
C ASP A 46 1.48 14.67 -7.77
N ARG A 47 2.20 15.50 -7.01
CA ARG A 47 2.28 15.39 -5.54
C ARG A 47 0.90 15.46 -4.87
N THR A 48 0.00 16.31 -5.35
CA THR A 48 -1.37 16.44 -4.82
C THR A 48 -2.19 15.18 -5.10
N TYR A 49 -1.94 14.51 -6.24
CA TYR A 49 -2.53 13.21 -6.55
C TYR A 49 -2.07 12.15 -5.56
N VAL A 50 -0.76 12.00 -5.35
CA VAL A 50 -0.20 11.04 -4.36
C VAL A 50 -0.73 11.32 -2.95
N SER A 51 -0.76 12.58 -2.54
CA SER A 51 -1.33 12.99 -1.25
C SER A 51 -2.82 12.63 -1.12
N ALA A 52 -3.59 12.78 -2.20
CA ALA A 52 -5.02 12.45 -2.21
C ALA A 52 -5.28 10.94 -2.23
N VAL A 53 -4.41 10.15 -2.87
CA VAL A 53 -4.45 8.68 -2.81
C VAL A 53 -4.17 8.21 -1.38
N GLU A 54 -3.14 8.73 -0.70
CA GLU A 54 -2.86 8.39 0.71
C GLU A 54 -3.98 8.82 1.67
N ARG A 55 -4.81 9.78 1.27
CA ARG A 55 -6.02 10.20 2.02
C ARG A 55 -7.30 9.50 1.54
N LYS A 56 -7.18 8.44 0.72
CA LYS A 56 -8.28 7.59 0.24
C LYS A 56 -9.32 8.34 -0.61
N ARG A 57 -8.94 9.46 -1.22
CA ARG A 57 -9.88 10.34 -1.95
C ARG A 57 -10.10 9.96 -3.41
N TRP A 58 -9.26 9.12 -3.99
CA TRP A 58 -9.32 8.78 -5.41
C TRP A 58 -9.73 7.33 -5.64
N ASN A 59 -10.51 7.11 -6.71
CA ASN A 59 -10.59 5.83 -7.38
C ASN A 59 -9.43 5.73 -8.37
N ILE A 60 -8.34 5.11 -7.96
CA ILE A 60 -7.10 5.01 -8.74
C ILE A 60 -7.23 3.95 -9.83
N ALA A 61 -6.69 4.23 -11.03
CA ALA A 61 -6.56 3.23 -12.08
C ALA A 61 -5.36 2.30 -11.82
N LEU A 62 -5.45 1.04 -12.26
CA LEU A 62 -4.38 0.03 -12.09
C LEU A 62 -3.03 0.52 -12.64
N SER A 63 -3.02 1.24 -13.76
CA SER A 63 -1.80 1.80 -14.36
C SER A 63 -1.02 2.74 -13.45
N ASN A 64 -1.70 3.47 -12.55
CA ASN A 64 -1.03 4.31 -11.56
C ASN A 64 -0.53 3.50 -10.36
N ILE A 65 -1.20 2.40 -10.00
CA ILE A 65 -0.70 1.45 -9.00
C ILE A 65 0.60 0.80 -9.50
N GLU A 66 0.67 0.39 -10.77
CA GLU A 66 1.88 -0.17 -11.39
C GLU A 66 3.06 0.82 -11.36
N LYS A 67 2.82 2.09 -11.68
CA LYS A 67 3.85 3.15 -11.59
C LYS A 67 4.38 3.32 -10.16
N MET A 68 3.47 3.35 -9.19
CA MET A 68 3.85 3.46 -7.77
C MET A 68 4.64 2.23 -7.32
N ALA A 69 4.18 1.02 -7.69
CA ALA A 69 4.84 -0.23 -7.35
C ALA A 69 6.26 -0.30 -7.94
N THR A 70 6.41 0.08 -9.21
CA THR A 70 7.71 0.16 -9.91
C THR A 70 8.66 1.12 -9.20
N ALA A 71 8.21 2.34 -8.86
CA ALA A 71 9.01 3.30 -8.13
C ALA A 71 9.39 2.79 -6.72
N LEU A 72 8.45 2.15 -6.03
CA LEU A 72 8.67 1.58 -4.70
C LEU A 72 9.51 0.30 -4.73
N GLY A 73 9.73 -0.31 -5.90
CA GLY A 73 10.50 -1.55 -6.02
C GLY A 73 9.78 -2.77 -5.45
N VAL A 74 8.46 -2.79 -5.53
CA VAL A 74 7.60 -3.89 -5.05
C VAL A 74 6.70 -4.38 -6.19
N ALA A 75 6.23 -5.62 -6.10
CA ALA A 75 5.21 -6.10 -7.02
C ALA A 75 3.87 -5.38 -6.77
N ALA A 76 3.09 -5.09 -7.82
CA ALA A 76 1.87 -4.29 -7.71
C ALA A 76 0.83 -4.87 -6.74
N TYR A 77 0.72 -6.21 -6.67
CA TYR A 77 -0.19 -6.88 -5.74
C TYR A 77 0.14 -6.57 -4.27
N GLN A 78 1.41 -6.30 -3.94
CA GLN A 78 1.81 -5.97 -2.56
C GLN A 78 1.24 -4.63 -2.10
N LEU A 79 0.92 -3.73 -3.02
CA LEU A 79 0.23 -2.49 -2.68
C LEU A 79 -1.24 -2.73 -2.30
N LEU A 80 -1.83 -3.83 -2.75
CA LEU A 80 -3.22 -4.21 -2.48
C LEU A 80 -3.36 -5.35 -1.46
N LEU A 81 -2.25 -5.93 -1.01
CA LEU A 81 -2.24 -6.98 -0.01
C LEU A 81 -2.44 -6.38 1.39
N PRO A 82 -3.47 -6.80 2.16
CA PRO A 82 -3.67 -6.31 3.50
C PRO A 82 -2.47 -6.62 4.42
N PRO A 83 -1.99 -5.65 5.21
CA PRO A 83 -0.84 -5.87 6.10
C PRO A 83 -1.10 -6.92 7.18
N GLN A 84 -2.37 -7.15 7.55
CA GLN A 84 -2.77 -8.24 8.45
C GLN A 84 -2.48 -9.62 7.85
N GLU A 85 -2.74 -9.79 6.55
CA GLU A 85 -2.51 -11.04 5.85
C GLU A 85 -1.01 -11.33 5.74
N LEU A 86 -0.19 -10.30 5.49
CA LEU A 86 1.27 -10.42 5.59
C LEU A 86 1.74 -10.87 6.97
N LEU A 87 1.17 -10.31 8.04
CA LEU A 87 1.53 -10.69 9.40
C LEU A 87 1.15 -12.14 9.69
N ASN A 88 -0.05 -12.57 9.29
CA ASN A 88 -0.54 -13.93 9.50
C ASN A 88 0.31 -14.98 8.76
N LEU A 89 0.73 -14.68 7.52
CA LEU A 89 1.62 -15.54 6.73
C LEU A 89 3.03 -15.66 7.36
N MET A 90 3.46 -14.68 8.15
CA MET A 90 4.75 -14.69 8.85
C MET A 90 4.69 -15.38 10.22
N THR A 91 3.51 -15.49 10.83
CA THR A 91 3.33 -16.03 12.19
C THR A 91 2.74 -17.44 12.23
N ASN A 92 2.13 -17.93 11.14
CA ASN A 92 1.61 -19.30 11.03
C ASN A 92 1.92 -19.92 9.66
N PRO A 93 2.93 -20.83 9.54
CA PRO A 93 3.20 -21.54 8.29
C PRO A 93 2.13 -22.57 7.88
N SER A 94 1.07 -22.74 8.68
CA SER A 94 0.03 -23.77 8.48
C SER A 94 -1.28 -23.25 7.82
N ASP A 95 -1.48 -21.92 7.73
CA ASP A 95 -2.76 -21.35 7.27
C ASP A 95 -2.90 -21.23 5.74
N THR A 96 -1.88 -21.64 4.98
CA THR A 96 -1.92 -21.60 3.51
C THR A 96 -2.96 -22.57 2.90
N GLN A 97 -3.56 -23.47 3.70
CA GLN A 97 -4.49 -24.49 3.20
C GLN A 97 -5.97 -24.33 3.58
N GLN A 98 -6.40 -23.26 4.28
CA GLN A 98 -7.81 -23.16 4.73
C GLN A 98 -8.67 -22.08 4.07
N ARG A 99 -8.11 -21.15 3.26
CA ARG A 99 -8.91 -20.07 2.64
C ARG A 99 -9.43 -20.34 1.21
N SER A 100 -9.06 -21.46 0.59
CA SER A 100 -9.52 -21.81 -0.76
C SER A 100 -10.98 -22.29 -0.86
N SER A 101 -11.75 -22.30 0.25
CA SER A 101 -13.10 -22.87 0.28
C SER A 101 -14.26 -21.89 0.52
N GLU A 102 -14.04 -20.57 0.66
CA GLU A 102 -15.13 -19.63 0.98
C GLU A 102 -15.52 -18.63 -0.13
N ASN A 103 -14.87 -18.65 -1.31
CA ASN A 103 -15.17 -17.69 -2.38
C ASN A 103 -15.83 -18.29 -3.64
N ASP A 104 -16.35 -19.51 -3.58
CA ASP A 104 -17.20 -20.06 -4.65
C ASP A 104 -18.68 -20.03 -4.22
N ILE A 105 -19.33 -18.87 -4.35
CA ILE A 105 -20.78 -18.73 -4.66
C ILE A 105 -20.98 -17.51 -5.56
#